data_AF-A0A7R9UHQ5-F1
#
_entry.id   AF-A0A7R9UHQ5-F1
#
_cell.length_a   1.000
_cell.length_b   1.000
_cell.length_c   1.000
_cell.angle_alpha   90.00
_cell.angle_beta   90.00
_cell.angle_gamma   90.00
#
_symmetry.space_group_name_H-M   'P 1'
#
loop_
_entity.id
_entity.type
_entity.pdbx_description
1 polymer ?
#
loop_
_entity_poly.entity_id
_entity_poly.type
_entity_poly.pdbx_seq_one_letter_code
_entity_poly.pdbx_strand_id
1 'polypeptide(L)'
;DLIMGADGGTTDGKMTSGPTLSRLVAIQAAIQAALRPASRVPLFRSPHGWCETWRVEGCSSSAFLSGLEQGLEELNASPRANGFVYTLDKGSASHAHGAASARVRILTKLRWLDLAELYMKDSMAGLSLTCTIRYFSTGLLPLTVPGAPLINTFLFFAPFSHCGLPEHTTLPAIRSAVALPKVSITVLHRGFPL
;
A
#
# COMPACT_ATOMS: atom_id res chain seq x y z
N ASP A 1 20.85 21.96 -55.95
CA ASP A 1 21.70 21.08 -55.10
C ASP A 1 21.63 21.61 -53.67
N LEU A 2 20.65 21.29 -52.81
CA LEU A 2 20.09 20.01 -52.39
C LEU A 2 21.13 19.10 -51.70
N ILE A 3 21.50 19.45 -50.48
CA ILE A 3 21.85 18.46 -49.45
C ILE A 3 21.14 18.85 -48.15
N MET A 4 20.11 18.06 -47.83
CA MET A 4 19.46 17.96 -46.54
C MET A 4 20.44 17.28 -45.56
N GLY A 5 20.63 17.85 -44.38
CA GLY A 5 21.22 17.18 -43.24
C GLY A 5 20.16 17.03 -42.16
N ALA A 6 19.49 15.88 -42.15
CA ALA A 6 18.54 15.48 -41.13
C ALA A 6 19.21 14.56 -40.10
N ASP A 7 18.66 14.65 -38.88
CA ASP A 7 18.55 13.62 -37.85
C ASP A 7 19.75 13.24 -36.98
N GLY A 8 19.43 13.02 -35.70
CA GLY A 8 20.26 12.20 -34.81
C GLY A 8 20.24 12.52 -33.32
N GLY A 9 19.34 13.38 -32.81
CA GLY A 9 19.20 13.62 -31.37
C GLY A 9 18.41 12.53 -30.66
N THR A 10 18.95 11.31 -30.57
CA THR A 10 18.39 10.23 -29.75
C THR A 10 18.47 10.64 -28.28
N THR A 11 17.36 11.09 -27.71
CA THR A 11 17.24 11.21 -26.27
C THR A 11 17.18 9.81 -25.69
N ASP A 12 18.29 9.36 -25.11
CA ASP A 12 18.35 8.15 -24.30
C ASP A 12 17.28 8.25 -23.21
N GLY A 13 16.17 7.54 -23.46
CA GLY A 13 15.13 7.29 -22.50
C GLY A 13 15.76 6.59 -21.31
N LYS A 14 16.05 7.35 -20.26
CA LYS A 14 16.46 6.85 -18.96
C LYS A 14 15.30 6.02 -18.41
N MET A 15 15.26 4.75 -18.79
CA MET A 15 14.41 3.74 -18.18
C MET A 15 14.89 3.65 -16.74
N THR A 16 14.23 4.39 -15.84
CA THR A 16 14.39 4.23 -14.41
C THR A 16 13.83 2.84 -14.09
N SER A 17 14.68 1.82 -14.16
CA SER A 17 14.34 0.47 -13.76
C SER A 17 14.06 0.50 -12.27
N GLY A 18 12.78 0.65 -11.93
CA GLY A 18 12.31 0.43 -10.56
C GLY A 18 12.79 -0.94 -10.07
N PRO A 19 12.89 -1.12 -8.74
CA PRO A 19 13.37 -2.38 -8.17
C PRO A 19 12.58 -3.56 -8.74
N THR A 20 13.22 -4.37 -9.58
CA THR A 20 12.58 -5.52 -10.21
C THR A 20 12.37 -6.59 -9.15
N LEU A 21 11.12 -6.79 -8.74
CA LEU A 21 10.75 -7.86 -7.83
C LEU A 21 10.96 -9.21 -8.52
N SER A 22 11.61 -10.15 -7.82
CA SER A 22 11.68 -11.51 -8.34
C SER A 22 10.26 -12.08 -8.47
N ARG A 23 10.01 -12.83 -9.56
CA ARG A 23 8.70 -13.45 -9.80
C ARG A 23 8.24 -14.31 -8.63
N LEU A 24 9.19 -14.99 -7.96
CA LEU A 24 8.93 -15.76 -6.75
C LEU A 24 8.35 -14.87 -5.64
N VAL A 25 9.00 -13.76 -5.29
CA VAL A 25 8.53 -12.84 -4.24
C VAL A 25 7.14 -12.30 -4.60
N ALA A 26 6.90 -11.93 -5.86
CA ALA A 26 5.61 -11.42 -6.31
C ALA A 26 4.47 -12.45 -6.16
N ILE A 27 4.72 -13.71 -6.55
CA ILE A 27 3.76 -14.80 -6.40
C ILE A 27 3.50 -15.09 -4.92
N GLN A 28 4.56 -15.22 -4.12
CA GLN A 28 4.44 -15.48 -2.69
C GLN A 28 3.70 -14.34 -1.99
N ALA A 29 3.92 -13.08 -2.41
CA ALA A 29 3.21 -11.93 -1.87
C ALA A 29 1.71 -11.99 -2.16
N ALA A 30 1.33 -12.36 -3.39
CA ALA A 30 -0.07 -12.51 -3.76
C ALA A 30 -0.76 -13.62 -2.94
N ILE A 31 -0.10 -14.78 -2.78
CA ILE A 31 -0.61 -15.90 -1.97
C ILE A 31 -0.76 -15.48 -0.50
N GLN A 32 0.27 -14.90 0.11
CA GLN A 32 0.24 -14.50 1.51
C GLN A 32 -0.81 -13.41 1.77
N ALA A 33 -0.95 -12.44 0.86
CA ALA A 33 -2.00 -11.44 0.91
C ALA A 33 -3.42 -12.04 0.83
N ALA A 34 -3.58 -13.13 0.08
CA ALA A 34 -4.86 -13.83 -0.06
C ALA A 34 -5.21 -14.69 1.17
N LEU A 35 -4.23 -15.37 1.79
CA LEU A 35 -4.45 -16.25 2.94
C LEU A 35 -4.79 -15.48 4.21
N ARG A 36 -3.93 -14.54 4.61
CA ARG A 36 -4.09 -13.59 5.74
C ARG A 36 -4.92 -14.11 6.94
N PRO A 37 -4.56 -15.24 7.55
CA PRO A 37 -5.36 -15.84 8.63
C PRO A 37 -5.50 -14.93 9.86
N ALA A 38 -4.45 -14.21 10.26
CA ALA A 38 -4.47 -13.31 11.42
C ALA A 38 -5.53 -12.20 11.31
N SER A 39 -5.77 -11.66 10.09
CA SER A 39 -6.80 -10.63 9.91
C SER A 39 -8.22 -11.21 9.90
N ARG A 40 -8.38 -12.52 9.74
CA ARG A 40 -9.70 -13.19 9.73
C ARG A 40 -10.12 -13.66 11.12
N VAL A 41 -9.18 -14.07 11.97
CA VAL A 41 -9.48 -14.60 13.31
C VAL A 41 -9.47 -13.48 14.35
N PRO A 42 -10.62 -13.14 14.99
CA PRO A 42 -10.76 -11.96 15.85
C PRO A 42 -9.67 -11.80 16.93
N LEU A 43 -9.30 -12.90 17.60
CA LEU A 43 -8.32 -12.88 18.70
C LEU A 43 -6.90 -12.47 18.26
N PHE A 44 -6.57 -12.66 16.99
CA PHE A 44 -5.25 -12.36 16.42
C PHE A 44 -5.23 -11.10 15.55
N ARG A 45 -6.33 -10.34 15.49
CA ARG A 45 -6.39 -9.09 14.69
C ARG A 45 -5.64 -7.94 15.34
N SER A 46 -5.80 -7.79 16.65
CA SER A 46 -5.33 -6.63 17.41
C SER A 46 -3.80 -6.54 17.52
N PRO A 47 -3.06 -7.60 17.92
CA PRO A 47 -1.62 -7.48 18.21
C PRO A 47 -0.76 -7.21 16.97
N HIS A 48 -1.28 -7.48 15.77
CA HIS A 48 -0.56 -7.31 14.51
C HIS A 48 -1.03 -6.10 13.71
N GLY A 49 -1.92 -5.27 14.27
CA GLY A 49 -2.63 -4.26 13.52
C GLY A 49 -2.40 -2.85 14.04
N TRP A 50 -2.39 -1.89 13.11
CA TRP A 50 -2.57 -0.47 13.40
C TRP A 50 -3.72 0.07 12.57
N CYS A 51 -4.52 0.95 13.14
CA CYS A 51 -5.67 1.56 12.50
C CYS A 51 -5.53 3.08 12.54
N GLU A 52 -5.71 3.74 11.40
CA GLU A 52 -5.90 5.19 11.32
C GLU A 52 -7.17 5.52 10.55
N THR A 53 -7.91 6.53 10.99
CA THR A 53 -9.04 7.08 10.22
C THR A 53 -8.70 8.47 9.75
N TRP A 54 -8.84 8.71 8.45
CA TRP A 54 -8.57 9.97 7.79
C TRP A 54 -9.88 10.59 7.30
N ARG A 55 -10.05 11.89 7.55
CA ARG A 55 -11.03 12.71 6.83
C ARG A 55 -10.29 13.45 5.71
N VAL A 56 -10.82 13.33 4.51
CA VAL A 56 -10.27 13.87 3.28
C VAL A 56 -11.31 14.81 2.69
N GLU A 57 -11.01 16.10 2.57
CA GLU A 57 -11.95 17.09 2.04
C GLU A 57 -11.68 17.38 0.55
N GLY A 58 -12.74 17.69 -0.20
CA GLY A 58 -12.66 18.06 -1.62
C GLY A 58 -12.31 16.91 -2.56
N CYS A 59 -12.46 15.65 -2.13
CA CYS A 59 -12.02 14.49 -2.89
C CYS A 59 -13.04 13.35 -2.81
N SER A 60 -13.38 12.75 -3.96
CA SER A 60 -14.15 11.51 -4.03
C SER A 60 -13.24 10.29 -3.83
N SER A 61 -13.82 9.13 -3.49
CA SER A 61 -13.09 7.85 -3.41
C SER A 61 -12.29 7.51 -4.69
N SER A 62 -12.85 7.81 -5.88
CA SER A 62 -12.16 7.54 -7.15
C SER A 62 -10.96 8.45 -7.38
N ALA A 63 -11.11 9.75 -7.12
CA ALA A 63 -10.00 10.71 -7.21
C ALA A 63 -8.92 10.40 -6.19
N PHE A 64 -9.30 10.01 -4.97
CA PHE A 64 -8.38 9.57 -3.93
C PHE A 64 -7.56 8.36 -4.38
N LEU A 65 -8.19 7.33 -4.94
CA LEU A 65 -7.50 6.14 -5.42
C LEU A 65 -6.54 6.42 -6.57
N SER A 66 -6.94 7.29 -7.51
CA SER A 66 -6.06 7.69 -8.61
C SER A 66 -4.86 8.48 -8.11
N GLY A 67 -5.07 9.41 -7.17
CA GLY A 67 -3.97 10.15 -6.54
C GLY A 67 -3.04 9.27 -5.72
N LEU A 68 -3.60 8.31 -4.99
CA LEU A 68 -2.82 7.31 -4.26
C LEU A 68 -1.97 6.46 -5.21
N GLU A 69 -2.53 5.96 -6.31
CA GLU A 69 -1.80 5.16 -7.29
C GLU A 69 -0.61 5.95 -7.86
N GLN A 70 -0.85 7.16 -8.35
CA GLN A 70 0.20 8.04 -8.87
C GLN A 70 1.26 8.34 -7.80
N GLY A 71 0.84 8.70 -6.58
CA GLY A 71 1.78 9.02 -5.51
C GLY A 71 2.60 7.82 -5.06
N LEU A 72 2.07 6.60 -5.14
CA LEU A 72 2.84 5.38 -4.87
C LEU A 72 3.84 5.07 -5.98
N GLU A 73 3.50 5.31 -7.24
CA GLU A 73 4.42 5.22 -8.37
C GLU A 73 5.59 6.21 -8.22
N GLU A 74 5.28 7.47 -7.92
CA GLU A 74 6.27 8.52 -7.64
C GLU A 74 7.13 8.16 -6.42
N LEU A 75 6.52 7.66 -5.34
CA LEU A 75 7.23 7.23 -4.15
C LEU A 75 8.23 6.11 -4.47
N ASN A 76 7.79 5.07 -5.19
CA ASN A 76 8.61 3.94 -5.64
C ASN A 76 9.78 4.37 -6.54
N ALA A 77 9.59 5.41 -7.36
CA ALA A 77 10.65 5.97 -8.19
C ALA A 77 11.62 6.87 -7.41
N SER A 78 11.21 7.36 -6.23
CA SER A 78 12.01 8.28 -5.43
C SER A 78 12.96 7.56 -4.45
N PRO A 79 14.08 8.19 -4.05
CA PRO A 79 14.91 7.70 -2.95
C PRO A 79 14.16 7.58 -1.61
N ARG A 80 13.03 8.29 -1.44
CA ARG A 80 12.23 8.26 -0.21
C ARG A 80 11.55 6.90 0.01
N ALA A 81 11.35 6.10 -1.03
CA ALA A 81 10.91 4.71 -0.85
C ALA A 81 11.90 3.90 -0.02
N ASN A 82 13.19 4.30 0.04
CA ASN A 82 14.18 3.69 0.91
C ASN A 82 14.16 2.14 0.81
N GLY A 83 14.11 1.60 -0.41
CA GLY A 83 14.07 0.16 -0.67
C GLY A 83 12.75 -0.56 -0.34
N PHE A 84 11.72 0.15 0.12
CA PHE A 84 10.35 -0.37 0.16
C PHE A 84 9.77 -0.38 -1.26
N VAL A 85 8.85 -1.31 -1.51
CA VAL A 85 8.07 -1.36 -2.75
C VAL A 85 6.59 -1.37 -2.42
N TYR A 86 5.86 -0.41 -2.98
CA TYR A 86 4.44 -0.23 -2.78
C TYR A 86 3.68 -0.69 -4.02
N THR A 87 2.61 -1.46 -3.85
CA THR A 87 1.75 -1.87 -4.97
C THR A 87 0.30 -1.71 -4.56
N LEU A 88 -0.46 -0.94 -5.34
CA LEU A 88 -1.88 -0.74 -5.11
C LEU A 88 -2.68 -1.86 -5.80
N ASP A 89 -3.41 -2.62 -5.01
CA ASP A 89 -4.47 -3.51 -5.47
C ASP A 89 -5.80 -2.79 -5.26
N LYS A 90 -6.37 -2.26 -6.34
CA LYS A 90 -7.74 -1.74 -6.31
C LYS A 90 -8.67 -2.94 -6.11
N GLY A 91 -9.35 -3.01 -4.97
CA GLY A 91 -10.33 -4.05 -4.73
C GLY A 91 -11.49 -3.88 -5.70
N SER A 92 -12.17 -4.97 -6.06
CA SER A 92 -13.54 -4.84 -6.60
C SER A 92 -14.36 -4.09 -5.56
N ALA A 93 -15.14 -3.09 -6.00
CA ALA A 93 -16.08 -2.37 -5.17
C ALA A 93 -16.84 -3.37 -4.28
N SER A 94 -16.54 -3.39 -2.98
CA SER A 94 -17.21 -4.30 -2.08
C SER A 94 -18.59 -3.70 -1.83
N HIS A 95 -19.60 -4.28 -2.45
CA HIS A 95 -21.01 -3.85 -2.33
C HIS A 95 -21.58 -4.00 -0.91
N ALA A 96 -20.82 -4.54 0.05
CA ALA A 96 -21.18 -4.51 1.45
C ALA A 96 -21.03 -3.07 1.98
N HIS A 97 -22.13 -2.31 1.96
CA HIS A 97 -22.30 -0.95 2.48
C HIS A 97 -21.90 0.23 1.59
N GLY A 98 -21.69 0.02 0.28
CA GLY A 98 -21.43 1.10 -0.68
C GLY A 98 -20.08 1.81 -0.51
N ALA A 99 -19.14 1.18 0.21
CA ALA A 99 -17.81 1.71 0.47
C ALA A 99 -16.80 1.18 -0.57
N ALA A 100 -16.01 2.06 -1.17
CA ALA A 100 -14.87 1.64 -1.99
C ALA A 100 -13.80 1.02 -1.08
N SER A 101 -13.06 0.04 -1.59
CA SER A 101 -11.95 -0.56 -0.85
C SER A 101 -10.75 -0.78 -1.75
N ALA A 102 -9.56 -0.61 -1.18
CA ALA A 102 -8.31 -0.89 -1.84
C ALA A 102 -7.31 -1.47 -0.84
N ARG A 103 -6.23 -2.05 -1.36
CA ARG A 103 -5.15 -2.58 -0.55
C ARG A 103 -3.83 -2.11 -1.13
N VAL A 104 -2.93 -1.64 -0.27
CA VAL A 104 -1.54 -1.42 -0.63
C VAL A 104 -0.72 -2.57 -0.07
N ARG A 105 -0.07 -3.32 -0.96
CA ARG A 105 0.98 -4.29 -0.60
C ARG A 105 2.28 -3.51 -0.42
N ILE A 106 2.92 -3.70 0.71
CA ILE A 106 4.18 -3.04 1.07
C ILE A 106 5.21 -4.13 1.28
N LEU A 107 6.21 -4.18 0.40
CA LEU A 107 7.36 -5.04 0.56
C LEU A 107 8.49 -4.25 1.20
N THR A 108 8.94 -4.68 2.36
CA THR A 108 10.07 -4.04 3.05
C THR A 108 11.38 -4.29 2.29
N LYS A 109 12.45 -3.60 2.71
CA LYS A 109 13.83 -3.83 2.20
C LYS A 109 14.21 -5.31 2.20
N LEU A 110 13.81 -6.02 3.25
CA LEU A 110 14.12 -7.43 3.48
C LEU A 110 13.02 -8.36 2.96
N ARG A 111 12.07 -7.83 2.17
CA ARG A 111 10.99 -8.56 1.52
C ARG A 111 10.01 -9.23 2.49
N TRP A 112 9.83 -8.66 3.68
CA TRP A 112 8.60 -8.90 4.43
C TRP A 112 7.43 -8.24 3.73
N LEU A 113 6.26 -8.88 3.82
CA LEU A 113 5.02 -8.34 3.29
C LEU A 113 4.20 -7.74 4.42
N ASP A 114 3.90 -6.46 4.27
CA ASP A 114 2.89 -5.77 5.04
C ASP A 114 1.74 -5.35 4.12
N LEU A 115 0.55 -5.21 4.69
CA LEU A 115 -0.64 -4.76 4.00
C LEU A 115 -1.18 -3.52 4.68
N ALA A 116 -1.61 -2.55 3.88
CA ALA A 116 -2.52 -1.49 4.31
C ALA A 116 -3.85 -1.66 3.57
N GLU A 117 -4.91 -1.99 4.30
CA GLU A 117 -6.27 -2.08 3.77
C GLU A 117 -6.99 -0.76 3.97
N LEU A 118 -7.49 -0.18 2.88
CA LEU A 118 -8.19 1.10 2.86
C LEU A 118 -9.67 0.86 2.66
N TYR A 119 -10.49 1.45 3.53
CA TYR A 119 -11.94 1.44 3.47
C TYR A 119 -12.42 2.88 3.34
N MET A 120 -13.02 3.20 2.21
CA MET A 120 -13.40 4.55 1.83
C MET A 120 -14.91 4.68 1.82
N LYS A 121 -15.42 5.67 2.55
CA LYS A 121 -16.83 6.02 2.60
C LYS A 121 -17.00 7.49 2.21
N ASP A 122 -17.59 7.71 1.04
CA ASP A 122 -17.95 9.05 0.60
C ASP A 122 -19.07 9.60 1.50
N SER A 123 -18.98 10.89 1.82
CA SER A 123 -20.07 11.63 2.45
C SER A 123 -21.20 11.85 1.44
N MET A 124 -22.44 11.98 1.94
CA MET A 124 -23.67 12.12 1.13
C MET A 124 -23.61 13.24 0.08
N ALA A 125 -22.74 14.24 0.25
CA ALA A 125 -22.55 15.35 -0.68
C ALA A 125 -21.39 15.17 -1.67
N GLY A 126 -20.61 14.08 -1.61
CA GLY A 126 -19.44 13.86 -2.47
C GLY A 126 -18.26 14.83 -2.26
N LEU A 127 -18.37 15.74 -1.29
CA LEU A 127 -17.37 16.78 -0.99
C LEU A 127 -16.35 16.36 0.08
N SER A 128 -16.56 15.21 0.72
CA SER A 128 -15.63 14.67 1.70
C SER A 128 -15.67 13.14 1.70
N LEU A 129 -14.55 12.55 2.07
CA LEU A 129 -14.31 11.12 2.15
C LEU A 129 -13.78 10.81 3.54
N THR A 130 -14.33 9.76 4.18
CA THR A 130 -13.69 9.13 5.33
C THR A 130 -12.97 7.88 4.88
N CYS A 131 -11.65 7.82 5.06
CA CYS A 131 -10.81 6.68 4.73
C CYS A 131 -10.29 6.04 6.02
N THR A 132 -10.69 4.82 6.31
CA THR A 132 -10.13 4.03 7.41
C THR A 132 -9.06 3.12 6.84
N ILE A 133 -7.87 3.16 7.42
CA ILE A 133 -6.71 2.38 7.01
C ILE A 133 -6.34 1.41 8.11
N ARG A 134 -6.25 0.14 7.77
CA ARG A 134 -5.78 -0.93 8.64
C ARG A 134 -4.47 -1.46 8.10
N TYR A 135 -3.40 -1.21 8.84
CA TYR A 135 -2.08 -1.72 8.52
C TYR A 135 -1.78 -2.96 9.36
N PHE A 136 -1.20 -3.99 8.75
CA PHE A 136 -0.68 -5.15 9.47
C PHE A 136 0.42 -5.86 8.67
N SER A 137 1.39 -6.44 9.38
CA SER A 137 2.37 -7.35 8.80
C SER A 137 1.74 -8.74 8.68
N THR A 138 2.17 -9.50 7.68
CA THR A 138 1.49 -10.75 7.30
C THR A 138 2.23 -12.01 7.72
N GLY A 139 3.40 -11.90 8.37
CA GLY A 139 4.11 -13.06 8.87
C GLY A 139 5.51 -12.78 9.38
N LEU A 140 6.12 -13.83 9.94
CA LEU A 140 7.43 -13.82 10.57
C LEU A 140 8.59 -13.94 9.56
N LEU A 141 8.38 -14.65 8.45
CA LEU A 141 9.43 -14.92 7.46
C LEU A 141 9.34 -13.99 6.25
N PRO A 142 10.48 -13.54 5.70
CA PRO A 142 10.51 -12.78 4.47
C PRO A 142 10.16 -13.67 3.26
N LEU A 143 9.59 -13.05 2.22
CA LEU A 143 9.18 -13.73 0.99
C LEU A 143 10.35 -14.15 0.09
N THR A 144 11.59 -13.94 0.52
CA THR A 144 12.77 -14.56 -0.10
C THR A 144 12.89 -16.04 0.25
N VAL A 145 12.27 -16.49 1.35
CA VAL A 145 12.22 -17.90 1.74
C VAL A 145 11.12 -18.60 0.92
N PRO A 146 11.43 -19.64 0.14
CA PRO A 146 10.42 -20.44 -0.55
C PRO A 146 9.45 -21.08 0.44
N GLY A 147 8.15 -21.03 0.15
CA GLY A 147 7.10 -21.54 1.04
C GLY A 147 6.77 -20.64 2.23
N ALA A 148 7.39 -19.44 2.32
CA ALA A 148 7.08 -18.46 3.37
C ALA A 148 5.57 -18.21 3.57
N PRO A 149 4.72 -18.09 2.52
CA PRO A 149 3.28 -17.89 2.70
C PRO A 149 2.59 -18.96 3.54
N LEU A 150 2.96 -20.24 3.34
CA LEU A 150 2.37 -21.35 4.08
C LEU A 150 2.86 -21.34 5.53
N ILE A 151 4.17 -21.17 5.73
CA ILE A 151 4.77 -21.14 7.07
C ILE A 151 4.21 -19.96 7.88
N ASN A 152 4.17 -18.77 7.29
CA ASN A 152 3.58 -17.57 7.90
C ASN A 152 2.09 -17.77 8.20
N THR A 153 1.38 -18.50 7.35
CA THR A 153 -0.04 -18.85 7.58
C THR A 153 -0.20 -19.79 8.76
N PHE A 154 0.70 -20.76 8.96
CA PHE A 154 0.65 -21.63 10.14
C PHE A 154 1.09 -20.91 11.42
N LEU A 155 2.07 -20.01 11.32
CA LEU A 155 2.61 -19.25 12.45
C LEU A 155 1.86 -17.95 12.75
N PHE A 156 0.65 -17.78 12.21
CA PHE A 156 -0.11 -16.53 12.33
C PHE A 156 -0.49 -16.13 13.76
N PHE A 157 -0.47 -17.09 14.69
CA PHE A 157 -0.76 -16.90 16.10
C PHE A 157 0.44 -16.38 16.89
N ALA A 158 1.65 -16.49 16.33
CA ALA A 158 2.85 -16.02 17.01
C ALA A 158 2.90 -14.49 16.90
N PRO A 159 2.94 -13.74 18.02
CA PRO A 159 3.04 -12.29 18.00
C PRO A 159 4.41 -11.88 17.44
N PHE A 160 4.48 -11.58 16.15
CA PHE A 160 5.61 -10.86 15.57
C PHE A 160 5.41 -9.38 15.84
N SER A 161 6.33 -8.83 16.64
CA SER A 161 6.38 -7.39 16.89
C SER A 161 6.68 -6.69 15.57
N HIS A 162 5.75 -5.87 15.10
CA HIS A 162 6.08 -4.80 14.19
C HIS A 162 6.99 -3.87 15.00
N CYS A 163 8.28 -3.81 14.67
CA CYS A 163 9.29 -3.05 15.43
C CYS A 163 9.06 -1.52 15.42
N GLY A 164 7.88 -1.02 15.77
CA GLY A 164 7.51 0.41 15.76
C GLY A 164 7.50 1.10 14.39
N LEU A 165 7.86 0.39 13.31
CA LEU A 165 8.04 0.95 11.97
C LEU A 165 6.78 1.56 11.32
N PRO A 166 5.55 1.04 11.48
CA PRO A 166 4.42 1.47 10.64
C PRO A 166 4.00 2.93 10.86
N GLU A 167 3.96 3.37 12.13
CA GLU A 167 3.55 4.72 12.50
C GLU A 167 4.57 5.77 12.06
N HIS A 168 5.87 5.42 12.11
CA HIS A 168 6.94 6.37 11.86
C HIS A 168 7.45 6.38 10.41
N THR A 169 7.27 5.30 9.64
CA THR A 169 7.78 5.23 8.26
C THR A 169 6.66 5.07 7.23
N THR A 170 5.83 4.03 7.37
CA THR A 170 5.00 3.55 6.27
C THR A 170 3.72 4.34 6.10
N LEU A 171 2.97 4.58 7.18
CA LEU A 171 1.74 5.37 7.12
C LEU A 171 1.99 6.85 6.76
N PRO A 172 3.03 7.52 7.29
CA PRO A 172 3.43 8.84 6.81
C PRO A 172 3.73 8.85 5.31
N ALA A 173 4.46 7.84 4.79
CA ALA A 173 4.77 7.76 3.37
C ALA A 173 3.52 7.59 2.50
N ILE A 174 2.56 6.75 2.93
CA ILE A 174 1.26 6.61 2.24
C ILE A 174 0.47 7.93 2.30
N ARG A 175 0.45 8.63 3.45
CA ARG A 175 -0.19 9.96 3.55
C ARG A 175 0.45 10.96 2.58
N SER A 176 1.77 10.98 2.51
CA SER A 176 2.50 11.86 1.58
C SER A 176 2.23 11.52 0.12
N ALA A 177 2.06 10.24 -0.22
CA ALA A 177 1.67 9.82 -1.56
C ALA A 177 0.25 10.31 -1.94
N VAL A 178 -0.65 10.44 -0.97
CA VAL A 178 -2.03 10.91 -1.20
C VAL A 178 -2.12 12.43 -1.32
N ALA A 179 -1.06 13.19 -1.02
CA ALA A 179 -1.08 14.65 -0.98
C ALA A 179 -1.27 15.29 -2.37
N LEU A 180 -2.46 15.16 -2.92
CA LEU A 180 -2.95 15.87 -4.08
C LEU A 180 -2.96 17.37 -3.75
N PRO A 181 -2.59 18.25 -4.71
CA PRO A 181 -2.72 19.67 -4.51
C PRO A 181 -4.20 19.99 -4.24
N LYS A 182 -4.48 20.48 -3.01
CA LYS A 182 -5.81 20.85 -2.45
C LYS A 182 -6.53 19.81 -1.58
N VAL A 183 -5.91 18.70 -1.20
CA VAL A 183 -6.54 17.73 -0.30
C VAL A 183 -6.00 17.87 1.12
N SER A 184 -6.85 18.28 2.07
CA SER A 184 -6.53 18.28 3.50
C SER A 184 -6.88 16.93 4.11
N ILE A 185 -5.88 16.27 4.70
CA ILE A 185 -6.04 15.01 5.43
C ILE A 185 -5.99 15.30 6.93
N THR A 186 -7.11 15.04 7.62
CA THR A 186 -7.19 15.13 9.09
C THR A 186 -7.25 13.73 9.68
N VAL A 187 -6.28 13.39 10.54
CA VAL A 187 -6.28 12.10 11.26
C VAL A 187 -7.26 12.21 12.43
N LEU A 188 -8.34 11.43 12.39
CA LEU A 188 -9.41 11.43 13.39
C LEU A 188 -9.12 10.51 14.57
N HIS A 189 -8.48 9.36 14.31
CA HIS A 189 -8.22 8.34 15.32
C HIS A 189 -6.97 7.53 14.96
N ARG A 190 -6.23 7.09 15.99
CA ARG A 190 -5.12 6.16 15.90
C ARG A 190 -5.25 5.11 17.01
N GLY A 191 -4.99 3.85 16.70
CA GLY A 191 -4.96 2.80 17.71
C GLY A 191 -4.89 1.40 17.13
N PHE A 192 -4.96 0.42 18.02
CA PHE A 192 -5.11 -0.98 17.64
C PHE A 192 -6.53 -1.25 17.15
N PRO A 193 -6.72 -2.14 16.15
CA PRO A 193 -8.06 -2.53 15.76
C PRO A 193 -8.76 -3.24 16.93
N LEU A 194 -9.97 -2.74 17.24
CA LEU A 194 -10.93 -3.38 18.14
C LEU A 194 -11.55 -4.63 17.50
#